data_AF-A0A2A7RJM0-F1
#
_entry.id   AF-A0A2A7RJM0-F1
#
_cell.length_a   1.000
_cell.length_b   1.000
_cell.length_c   1.000
_cell.angle_alpha   90.00
_cell.angle_beta   90.00
_cell.angle_gamma   90.00
#
_symmetry.space_group_name_H-M   'P 1'
#
loop_
_entity.id
_entity.type
_entity.pdbx_description
1 polymer ?
#
loop_
_entity_poly.entity_id
_entity_poly.type
_entity_poly.pdbx_seq_one_letter_code
_entity_poly.pdbx_strand_id
1 'polypeptide(L)' 'MNNYSPYGTGVVERWYHDNTLYCAFVDGTIVEYGSNQIEERFIEVWRSDLTETIQDLKNGRYDFDDYEPEEC' A
#
# COMPACT_ATOMS: atom_id res chain seq x y z
N MET A 1 -1.04 -13.62 16.76
CA MET A 1 -0.48 -12.29 16.43
C MET A 1 -1.63 -11.45 15.87
N ASN A 2 -2.11 -10.48 16.65
CA ASN A 2 -3.11 -9.53 16.15
C ASN A 2 -2.37 -8.46 15.35
N ASN A 3 -2.60 -8.42 14.04
CA ASN A 3 -2.10 -7.38 13.15
C ASN A 3 -2.84 -6.07 13.50
N TYR A 4 -2.32 -5.32 14.45
CA TYR A 4 -2.75 -3.96 14.71
C TYR A 4 -1.97 -3.04 13.78
N SER A 5 -2.65 -2.54 12.75
CA SER A 5 -2.22 -1.34 12.03
C SER A 5 -2.83 -0.11 12.72
N PRO A 6 -2.11 1.03 12.80
CA PRO A 6 -2.64 2.28 13.34
C PRO A 6 -3.89 2.77 12.59
N TYR A 7 -4.18 2.24 11.40
CA TYR A 7 -5.36 2.57 10.59
C TYR A 7 -6.67 1.91 11.05
N GLY A 8 -6.64 1.03 12.05
CA GLY A 8 -7.86 0.40 12.60
C GLY A 8 -8.59 -0.53 11.60
N THR A 9 -8.07 -0.68 10.39
CA THR A 9 -8.63 -1.45 9.29
C THR A 9 -7.81 -2.71 9.08
N GLY A 10 -8.49 -3.84 8.87
CA GLY A 10 -7.81 -5.13 8.69
C GLY A 10 -6.83 -5.06 7.52
N VAL A 11 -5.62 -5.59 7.71
CA VAL A 11 -4.68 -5.79 6.61
C VAL A 11 -5.25 -6.86 5.68
N VAL A 12 -5.50 -6.50 4.42
CA VAL A 12 -5.94 -7.43 3.38
C VAL A 12 -4.75 -8.22 2.86
N GLU A 13 -3.65 -7.51 2.60
CA GLU A 13 -2.45 -8.12 2.07
C GLU A 13 -1.19 -7.37 2.51
N ARG A 14 -0.09 -8.11 2.66
CA ARG A 14 1.24 -7.55 2.91
C ARG A 14 2.24 -8.23 2.00
N TRP A 15 3.16 -7.48 1.42
CA TRP A 15 4.21 -8.03 0.56
C TRP A 15 5.48 -7.20 0.64
N TYR A 16 6.59 -7.81 0.25
CA TYR A 16 7.85 -7.12 0.07
C TYR A 16 8.11 -6.91 -1.41
N HIS A 17 8.54 -5.71 -1.78
CA HIS A 17 9.04 -5.38 -3.10
C HIS A 17 10.25 -4.47 -2.92
N ASP A 18 11.36 -4.78 -3.59
CA ASP A 18 12.65 -4.05 -3.50
C ASP A 18 13.10 -3.69 -2.07
N ASN A 19 13.02 -4.65 -1.13
CA ASN A 19 13.38 -4.46 0.29
C ASN A 19 12.48 -3.48 1.06
N THR A 20 11.36 -3.07 0.47
CA THR A 20 10.33 -2.22 1.05
C THR A 20 9.10 -3.07 1.40
N LEU A 21 8.48 -2.79 2.55
CA LEU A 21 7.28 -3.51 2.99
C LEU A 21 6.03 -2.71 2.59
N TYR A 22 5.13 -3.34 1.86
CA TYR A 22 3.84 -2.77 1.51
C TYR A 22 2.72 -3.45 2.30
N CYS A 23 1.75 -2.66 2.76
CA CYS A 23 0.52 -3.18 3.38
C CYS A 23 -0.71 -2.55 2.74
N ALA A 24 -1.63 -3.39 2.27
CA ALA A 24 -2.93 -2.98 1.77
C ALA A 24 -4.01 -3.21 2.84
N PHE A 25 -4.91 -2.24 2.98
CA PHE A 25 -5.97 -2.21 3.98
C PHE A 25 -7.36 -2.34 3.37
N VAL A 26 -8.31 -2.82 4.19
CA VAL A 26 -9.70 -3.07 3.75
C VAL A 26 -10.41 -1.81 3.26
N ASP A 27 -10.01 -0.64 3.74
CA ASP A 27 -10.59 0.64 3.35
C ASP A 27 -10.11 1.14 1.98
N GLY A 28 -9.07 0.53 1.39
CA GLY A 28 -8.50 0.95 0.10
C GLY A 28 -7.15 1.64 0.22
N THR A 29 -6.66 1.92 1.43
CA THR A 29 -5.31 2.46 1.64
C THR A 29 -4.24 1.40 1.36
N ILE A 30 -3.17 1.78 0.67
CA ILE A 30 -1.94 1.00 0.56
C ILE A 30 -0.79 1.85 1.11
N VAL A 31 -0.05 1.30 2.07
CA VAL A 31 1.05 1.98 2.76
C VAL A 31 2.38 1.34 2.40
N GLU A 32 3.35 2.18 2.10
CA GLU A 32 4.76 1.85 1.96
C GLU A 32 5.48 2.09 3.28
N TYR A 33 6.10 1.04 3.82
CA TYR A 33 6.93 1.09 5.01
C TYR A 33 8.40 0.94 4.64
N GLY A 34 9.20 1.89 5.12
CA GLY A 34 10.64 1.89 4.95
C GLY A 34 11.34 0.80 5.74
N SER A 35 12.67 0.74 5.60
CA SER A 35 13.52 -0.29 6.21
C SER A 35 13.38 -0.42 7.75
N ASN A 36 12.93 0.64 8.43
CA ASN A 36 12.68 0.64 9.88
C ASN A 36 11.20 0.44 10.26
N GLN A 37 10.36 -0.01 9.32
CA GLN A 37 8.91 -0.12 9.49
C GLN A 37 8.21 1.19 9.87
N ILE A 38 8.84 2.31 9.52
CA ILE A 38 8.26 3.64 9.60
C ILE A 38 7.50 3.85 8.29
N GLU A 39 6.26 4.32 8.37
CA GLU A 39 5.50 4.71 7.20
C GLU A 39 6.24 5.80 6.44
N GLU A 40 6.48 5.57 5.15
CA GLU A 40 7.12 6.54 4.27
C GLU A 40 6.09 7.22 3.37
N ARG A 41 5.15 6.45 2.79
CA ARG A 41 4.13 6.95 1.85
C ARG A 41 2.85 6.13 1.93
N PHE A 42 1.73 6.71 1.51
CA PHE A 42 0.48 5.98 1.32
C PHE A 42 -0.27 6.49 0.09
N ILE A 43 -1.06 5.60 -0.49
CA ILE A 43 -2.01 5.92 -1.57
C ILE A 43 -3.39 5.40 -1.19
N GLU A 44 -4.42 6.09 -1.64
CA GLU A 44 -5.81 5.69 -1.45
C GLU A 44 -6.40 5.30 -2.80
N VAL A 45 -6.91 4.07 -2.90
CA VAL A 45 -7.58 3.59 -4.11
C VAL A 45 -9.00 3.14 -3.82
N TRP A 46 -9.82 3.12 -4.86
CA TRP A 46 -11.16 2.54 -4.77
C TRP A 46 -11.06 1.06 -4.42
N ARG A 47 -11.91 0.61 -3.51
CA ARG A 47 -11.93 -0.78 -3.05
C ARG A 47 -12.17 -1.80 -4.18
N SER A 48 -12.87 -1.40 -5.25
CA SER A 48 -13.07 -2.23 -6.44
C SER A 48 -11.76 -2.50 -7.19
N ASP A 49 -10.83 -1.55 -7.15
CA ASP A 49 -9.56 -1.57 -7.90
C ASP A 49 -8.39 -2.08 -7.03
N LEU A 50 -8.55 -2.13 -5.71
CA LEU A 50 -7.54 -2.55 -4.74
C LEU A 50 -6.78 -3.83 -5.14
N THR A 51 -7.49 -4.86 -5.62
CA THR A 51 -6.85 -6.13 -6.00
C THR A 51 -5.96 -5.97 -7.24
N GLU A 52 -6.38 -5.17 -8.20
CA GLU A 52 -5.62 -4.89 -9.42
C GLU A 52 -4.39 -4.03 -9.09
N THR A 53 -4.57 -2.95 -8.33
CA THR A 53 -3.48 -2.08 -7.87
C THR A 53 -2.39 -2.85 -7.12
N ILE A 54 -2.77 -3.75 -6.20
CA ILE A 54 -1.76 -4.57 -5.48
C ILE A 54 -0.97 -5.45 -6.45
N GLN A 55 -1.61 -6.04 -7.46
CA GLN A 55 -0.92 -6.86 -8.46
C GLN A 55 0.01 -6.02 -9.32
N ASP A 56 -0.41 -4.84 -9.76
CA ASP A 56 0.44 -3.97 -10.56
C ASP A 56 1.66 -3.48 -9.78
N LEU A 57 1.50 -3.08 -8.51
CA LEU A 57 2.60 -2.71 -7.62
C LEU A 57 3.57 -3.88 -7.40
N LYS A 58 3.06 -5.10 -7.20
CA LYS A 58 3.90 -6.30 -7.07
C LYS A 58 4.72 -6.59 -8.32
N ASN A 59 4.14 -6.37 -9.50
CA ASN A 59 4.79 -6.59 -10.77
C ASN A 59 5.69 -5.41 -11.20
N GLY A 60 5.72 -4.31 -10.43
CA GLY A 60 6.47 -3.10 -10.78
C GLY A 60 5.95 -2.42 -12.05
N ARG A 61 4.66 -2.59 -12.36
CA ARG A 61 4.03 -1.99 -13.54
C ARG A 61 3.71 -0.52 -13.33
N TYR A 62 3.36 -0.18 -12.09
CA TYR A 62 3.15 1.16 -11.57
C TYR A 62 3.89 1.26 -10.23
N ASP A 63 4.37 2.44 -9.89
CA ASP A 63 4.93 2.79 -8.59
C ASP A 63 3.99 3.75 -7.84
N PHE A 64 4.31 4.08 -6.60
CA PHE A 64 3.47 4.96 -5.77
C PHE A 64 3.35 6.38 -6.35
N ASP A 65 4.36 6.85 -7.10
CA ASP A 65 4.36 8.17 -7.72
C ASP A 65 3.34 8.28 -8.86
N ASP A 66 3.00 7.18 -9.53
CA ASP A 66 1.92 7.13 -10.54
C ASP A 66 0.52 7.38 -9.94
N TYR A 67 0.39 7.20 -8.61
CA TYR A 67 -0.83 7.44 -7.85
C TYR A 67 -0.79 8.75 -7.05
N GLU A 68 0.29 9.52 -7.11
CA GLU A 68 0.29 10.86 -6.53
C GLU A 68 -0.68 11.74 -7.31
N PRO A 69 -1.52 12.54 -6.62
CA PRO A 69 -2.28 13.57 -7.31
C PRO A 69 -1.27 14.55 -7.94
N GLU A 70 -1.32 14.72 -9.26
CA GLU A 70 -0.59 15.80 -9.92
C GLU A 70 -0.93 17.11 -9.19
N GLU A 71 0.06 17.73 -8.54
CA GLU A 71 -0.14 19.01 -7.86
C GLU A 71 -0.65 20.03 -8.89
N CYS A 72 -1.92 20.43 -8.78
CA CYS A 72 -2.56 21.49 -9.58
C CYS A 72 -2.27 22.88 -9.02
#